data_AF-A0A378MZI2-F1
#
_entry.id   AF-A0A378MZI2-F1
#
_cell.length_a   1.000
_cell.length_b   1.000
_cell.length_c   1.000
_cell.angle_alpha   90.00
_cell.angle_beta   90.00
_cell.angle_gamma   90.00
#
_symmetry.space_group_name_H-M   'P 1'
#
loop_
_entity.id
_entity.type
_entity.pdbx_description
1 polymer ?
#
loop_
_entity_poly.entity_id
_entity_poly.type
_entity_poly.pdbx_seq_one_letter_code
_entity_poly.pdbx_strand_id
1 'polypeptide(L)'
;MHFLQSKLIKPTAEQEDEAVLKQVNKNTNQPKPSKGYVIVEGVGNLMHSIARCCQPIPGDEIVGYITQGRGISIHRADCEQLFELQSLNPERVVEADWGEGYTSGLSLTIRVIANDRNGLLRDVSAIMANEKVNVLGVSSRTDVKRSLATIDMEIQLNNVEILNKLLARIAQLDDVIEAKRLSS
;
A
#
# COMPACT_ATOMS: atom_id res chain seq x y z
N MET A 1 45.04 -23.27 -29.13
CA MET A 1 43.98 -23.38 -28.10
C MET A 1 44.05 -22.17 -27.19
N HIS A 2 43.33 -21.08 -27.49
CA HIS A 2 42.80 -20.11 -26.51
C HIS A 2 42.08 -18.98 -27.25
N PHE A 3 40.80 -19.21 -27.56
CA PHE A 3 39.88 -18.15 -27.92
C PHE A 3 38.86 -18.03 -26.78
N LEU A 4 38.65 -16.80 -26.32
CA LEU A 4 37.52 -16.33 -25.52
C LEU A 4 37.34 -16.93 -24.11
N GLN A 5 38.02 -16.31 -23.15
CA GLN A 5 37.44 -16.14 -21.81
C GLN A 5 37.61 -14.67 -21.38
N SER A 6 36.98 -13.76 -22.12
CA SER A 6 36.56 -12.49 -21.57
C SER A 6 35.56 -12.80 -20.45
N LYS A 7 36.08 -12.93 -19.22
CA LYS A 7 35.27 -13.06 -18.02
C LYS A 7 34.21 -11.97 -18.05
N LEU A 8 32.95 -12.38 -18.09
CA LEU A 8 31.81 -11.57 -17.71
C LEU A 8 32.06 -11.12 -16.27
N ILE A 9 32.75 -10.00 -16.11
CA ILE A 9 32.84 -9.29 -14.84
C ILE A 9 31.44 -8.72 -14.67
N LYS A 10 30.60 -9.46 -13.95
CA LYS A 10 29.34 -8.89 -13.47
C LYS A 10 29.72 -7.66 -12.64
N PRO A 11 29.12 -6.49 -12.92
CA PRO A 11 29.38 -5.31 -12.12
C PRO A 11 29.14 -5.63 -10.64
N THR A 12 29.94 -5.03 -9.76
CA THR A 12 29.72 -5.16 -8.32
C THR A 12 28.42 -4.47 -7.95
N ALA A 13 27.80 -4.86 -6.82
CA ALA A 13 26.56 -4.23 -6.33
C ALA A 13 26.68 -2.70 -6.24
N GLU A 14 27.85 -2.20 -5.86
CA GLU A 14 28.18 -0.77 -5.82
C GLU A 14 28.16 -0.10 -7.21
N GLN A 15 28.67 -0.79 -8.25
CA GLN A 15 28.68 -0.29 -9.62
C GLN A 15 27.29 -0.31 -10.25
N GLU A 16 26.47 -1.30 -9.92
CA GLU A 16 25.07 -1.36 -10.33
C GLU A 16 24.25 -0.23 -9.66
N ASP A 17 24.47 -0.01 -8.36
CA ASP A 17 23.82 1.06 -7.60
C ASP A 17 24.15 2.46 -8.13
N GLU A 18 25.43 2.73 -8.40
CA GLU A 18 25.87 4.01 -8.95
C GLU A 18 25.27 4.25 -10.36
N ALA A 19 25.10 3.20 -11.16
CA ALA A 19 24.48 3.29 -12.47
C ALA A 19 22.98 3.60 -12.39
N VAL A 20 22.25 3.02 -11.43
CA VAL A 20 20.82 3.30 -11.22
C VAL A 20 20.62 4.76 -10.79
N LEU A 21 21.38 5.23 -9.81
CA LEU A 21 21.33 6.63 -9.34
C LEU A 21 21.63 7.64 -10.47
N LYS A 22 22.58 7.33 -11.36
CA LYS A 22 22.89 8.16 -12.53
C LYS A 22 21.78 8.16 -13.60
N GLN A 23 21.01 7.07 -13.73
CA GLN A 23 19.88 7.02 -14.66
C GLN A 23 18.69 7.85 -14.15
N VAL A 24 18.44 7.85 -12.84
CA VAL A 24 17.42 8.71 -12.19
C VAL A 24 17.73 10.18 -12.49
N ASN A 25 18.96 10.63 -12.21
CA ASN A 25 19.35 12.03 -12.38
C ASN A 25 19.40 12.53 -13.85
N LYS A 26 19.48 11.64 -14.85
CA LYS A 26 19.54 12.05 -16.27
C LYS A 26 18.17 12.25 -16.92
N ASN A 27 17.10 11.77 -16.31
CA ASN A 27 15.75 11.80 -16.87
C ASN A 27 14.88 12.87 -16.20
N THR A 28 15.30 14.14 -16.28
CA THR A 28 14.50 15.30 -15.88
C THR A 28 13.40 15.66 -16.88
N ASN A 29 13.06 14.76 -17.81
CA ASN A 29 11.95 14.97 -18.74
C ASN A 29 10.63 14.77 -17.99
N GLN A 30 9.81 15.81 -17.99
CA GLN A 30 8.47 15.82 -17.40
C GLN A 30 7.73 14.51 -17.72
N PRO A 31 7.20 13.80 -16.72
CA PRO A 31 6.46 12.58 -16.96
C PRO A 31 5.22 12.92 -17.80
N LYS A 32 5.06 12.25 -18.95
CA LYS A 32 3.74 12.17 -19.59
C LYS A 32 2.77 11.65 -18.54
N PRO A 33 1.53 12.17 -18.46
CA PRO A 33 0.55 11.70 -17.49
C PRO A 33 0.29 10.23 -17.76
N SER A 34 0.98 9.37 -17.00
CA SER A 34 0.66 7.97 -16.97
C SER A 34 -0.67 7.89 -16.27
N LYS A 35 -1.59 7.06 -16.78
CA LYS A 35 -2.81 6.68 -16.04
C LYS A 35 -2.46 5.77 -14.84
N GLY A 36 -1.34 6.06 -14.18
CA GLY A 36 -0.82 5.36 -13.03
C GLY A 36 -1.40 5.94 -11.76
N TYR A 37 -1.54 5.07 -10.75
CA TYR A 37 -2.03 5.46 -9.43
C TYR A 37 -0.99 6.28 -8.65
N VAL A 38 0.31 6.18 -8.99
CA VAL A 38 1.40 6.89 -8.32
C VAL A 38 2.27 7.62 -9.36
N ILE A 39 2.61 8.88 -9.06
CA ILE A 39 3.53 9.75 -9.78
C ILE A 39 4.80 9.82 -8.94
N VAL A 40 5.98 9.68 -9.56
CA VAL A 40 7.27 9.87 -8.87
C VAL A 40 8.00 11.02 -9.54
N GLU A 41 8.41 12.01 -8.76
CA GLU A 41 9.13 13.17 -9.29
C GLU A 41 10.56 12.82 -9.67
N GLY A 42 11.06 13.45 -10.75
CA GLY A 42 12.46 13.31 -11.17
C GLY A 42 12.84 11.97 -11.79
N VAL A 43 11.91 11.02 -11.94
CA VAL A 43 12.20 9.70 -12.52
C VAL A 43 11.15 9.27 -13.54
N GLY A 44 11.49 9.36 -14.83
CA GLY A 44 10.62 8.90 -15.91
C GLY A 44 10.37 7.37 -15.85
N ASN A 45 9.12 6.94 -16.10
CA ASN A 45 8.63 5.57 -16.37
C ASN A 45 9.33 4.36 -15.71
N LEU A 46 9.93 4.53 -14.52
CA LEU A 46 10.41 3.40 -13.75
C LEU A 46 9.22 2.61 -13.21
N MET A 47 9.38 1.29 -13.20
CA MET A 47 8.43 0.42 -12.53
C MET A 47 8.40 0.77 -11.04
N HIS A 48 7.22 1.06 -10.52
CA HIS A 48 7.00 1.27 -9.09
C HIS A 48 6.06 0.20 -8.55
N SER A 49 6.20 -0.10 -7.25
CA SER A 49 5.35 -1.06 -6.55
C SER A 49 5.11 -0.60 -5.12
N ILE A 50 3.92 -0.90 -4.58
CA ILE A 50 3.57 -0.59 -3.19
C ILE A 50 4.34 -1.52 -2.25
N ALA A 51 4.98 -0.95 -1.23
CA ALA A 51 5.73 -1.70 -0.23
C ALA A 51 4.81 -2.59 0.62
N ARG A 52 5.24 -3.82 0.90
CA ARG A 52 4.46 -4.77 1.70
C ARG A 52 4.40 -4.45 3.19
N CYS A 53 5.36 -3.66 3.70
CA CYS A 53 5.46 -3.36 5.13
C CYS A 53 4.37 -2.38 5.61
N CYS A 54 4.08 -1.33 4.84
CA CYS A 54 3.10 -0.30 5.20
C CYS A 54 1.89 -0.25 4.26
N GLN A 55 2.00 -0.80 3.04
CA GLN A 55 0.94 -0.86 2.04
C GLN A 55 0.14 0.45 1.94
N PRO A 56 0.83 1.57 1.63
CA PRO A 56 0.19 2.87 1.55
C PRO A 56 -0.96 2.86 0.53
N ILE A 57 -1.98 3.65 0.82
CA ILE A 57 -3.15 3.82 -0.01
C ILE A 57 -3.34 5.28 -0.41
N PRO A 58 -4.01 5.55 -1.53
CA PRO A 58 -4.31 6.91 -1.95
C PRO A 58 -4.90 7.78 -0.85
N GLY A 59 -4.21 8.86 -0.49
CA GLY A 59 -4.50 9.73 0.64
C GLY A 59 -3.48 9.65 1.78
N ASP A 60 -2.72 8.56 1.86
CA ASP A 60 -1.53 8.51 2.71
C ASP A 60 -0.42 9.38 2.11
N GLU A 61 0.34 10.09 2.95
CA GLU A 61 1.61 10.68 2.53
C GLU A 61 2.58 9.56 2.14
N ILE A 62 3.09 9.59 0.90
CA ILE A 62 3.95 8.54 0.36
C ILE A 62 5.33 9.05 -0.01
N VAL A 63 6.29 8.13 0.00
CA VAL A 63 7.68 8.36 -0.36
C VAL A 63 8.17 7.17 -1.19
N GLY A 64 8.89 7.43 -2.27
CA GLY A 64 9.53 6.41 -3.07
C GLY A 64 10.94 6.11 -2.56
N TYR A 65 11.34 4.84 -2.62
CA TYR A 65 12.70 4.40 -2.34
C TYR A 65 13.24 3.55 -3.50
N ILE A 66 14.39 3.93 -4.05
CA ILE A 66 15.04 3.24 -5.17
C ILE A 66 15.64 1.92 -4.67
N THR A 67 15.10 0.80 -5.16
CA THR A 67 15.58 -0.55 -4.83
C THR A 67 16.66 -1.01 -5.81
N GLN A 68 17.52 -1.94 -5.36
CA GLN A 68 18.48 -2.59 -6.24
C GLN A 68 17.75 -3.45 -7.28
N GLY A 69 17.73 -2.99 -8.55
CA GLY A 69 17.26 -3.77 -9.69
C GLY A 69 15.74 -4.03 -9.82
N ARG A 70 14.88 -3.51 -8.93
CA ARG A 70 13.41 -3.71 -8.99
C ARG A 70 12.60 -2.43 -9.18
N GLY A 71 13.26 -1.30 -9.44
CA GLY A 71 12.60 0.00 -9.57
C GLY A 71 12.33 0.64 -8.22
N ILE A 72 11.17 1.27 -8.06
CA ILE A 72 10.85 2.11 -6.89
C ILE A 72 9.85 1.39 -5.97
N SER A 73 10.18 1.28 -4.69
CA SER A 73 9.25 0.82 -3.64
C SER A 73 8.56 2.04 -3.04
N ILE A 74 7.22 2.04 -3.01
CA ILE A 74 6.40 3.13 -2.48
C ILE A 74 6.03 2.82 -1.03
N HIS A 75 6.51 3.65 -0.11
CA HIS A 75 6.27 3.55 1.32
C HIS A 75 5.36 4.68 1.80
N ARG A 76 4.75 4.50 2.97
CA ARG A 76 4.16 5.62 3.72
C ARG A 76 5.28 6.45 4.34
N ALA A 77 5.09 7.76 4.44
CA ALA A 77 6.12 8.69 4.94
C ALA A 77 6.59 8.38 6.38
N ASP A 78 5.71 7.81 7.22
CA ASP A 78 5.98 7.43 8.61
C ASP A 78 6.43 5.95 8.79
N CYS A 79 6.78 5.25 7.71
CA CYS A 79 7.12 3.83 7.77
C CYS A 79 8.49 3.58 8.43
N GLU A 80 8.53 2.75 9.48
CA GLU A 80 9.79 2.37 10.17
C GLU A 80 10.83 1.76 9.21
N GLN A 81 10.42 0.86 8.31
CA GLN A 81 11.32 0.28 7.32
C GLN A 81 11.90 1.32 6.36
N LEU A 82 11.11 2.34 6.00
CA LEU A 82 11.60 3.44 5.17
C LEU A 82 12.65 4.25 5.92
N PHE A 83 12.43 4.52 7.21
CA PHE A 83 13.36 5.25 8.05
C PHE A 83 14.73 4.56 8.13
N GLU A 84 14.76 3.24 8.30
CA GLU A 84 16.00 2.45 8.26
C GLU A 84 16.72 2.57 6.91
N LEU A 85 15.97 2.41 5.81
CA LEU A 85 16.50 2.49 4.45
C LEU A 85 17.08 3.88 4.14
N GLN A 86 16.35 4.93 4.51
CA GLN A 86 16.79 6.32 4.36
C GLN A 86 18.05 6.61 5.20
N SER A 87 18.17 6.02 6.39
CA SER A 87 19.35 6.18 7.24
C SER A 87 20.61 5.54 6.62
N LEU A 88 20.44 4.47 5.84
CA LEU A 88 21.55 3.77 5.18
C LEU A 88 21.96 4.43 3.86
N ASN A 89 20.99 4.85 3.03
CA ASN A 89 21.22 5.39 1.70
C ASN A 89 20.20 6.53 1.40
N PRO A 90 20.37 7.72 1.97
CA PRO A 90 19.41 8.81 1.84
C PRO A 90 19.25 9.30 0.39
N GLU A 91 20.27 9.13 -0.46
CA GLU A 91 20.26 9.51 -1.87
C GLU A 91 19.33 8.65 -2.73
N ARG A 92 18.80 7.55 -2.19
CA ARG A 92 17.83 6.67 -2.86
C ARG A 92 16.38 7.05 -2.60
N VAL A 93 16.13 8.05 -1.76
CA VAL A 93 14.80 8.56 -1.49
C VAL A 93 14.37 9.47 -2.63
N VAL A 94 13.14 9.28 -3.12
CA VAL A 94 12.53 10.09 -4.17
C VAL A 94 11.13 10.51 -3.76
N GLU A 95 10.74 11.72 -4.16
CA GLU A 95 9.40 12.24 -3.92
C GLU A 95 8.37 11.50 -4.77
N ALA A 96 7.22 11.17 -4.17
CA ALA A 96 6.15 10.46 -4.81
C ALA A 96 4.81 11.01 -4.35
N ASP A 97 3.84 11.03 -5.27
CA ASP A 97 2.49 11.53 -5.06
C ASP A 97 1.45 10.61 -5.72
N TRP A 98 0.21 10.70 -5.26
CA TRP A 98 -0.90 9.98 -5.89
C TRP A 98 -1.35 10.68 -7.18
N GLY A 99 -1.52 9.91 -8.26
CA GLY A 99 -1.94 10.44 -9.56
C GLY A 99 -3.45 10.67 -9.69
N GLU A 100 -3.86 11.41 -10.73
CA GLU A 100 -5.26 11.79 -11.00
C GLU A 100 -6.20 10.62 -11.30
N GLY A 101 -5.68 9.41 -11.55
CA GLY A 101 -6.49 8.19 -11.73
C GLY A 101 -7.30 7.78 -10.48
N TYR A 102 -7.11 8.49 -9.36
CA TYR A 102 -7.74 8.22 -8.07
C TYR A 102 -9.19 8.73 -7.92
N THR A 103 -9.70 9.54 -8.85
CA THR A 103 -11.04 10.15 -8.71
C THR A 103 -12.21 9.16 -8.67
N SER A 104 -11.98 7.86 -8.89
CA SER A 104 -12.98 6.79 -8.84
C SER A 104 -13.20 6.17 -7.45
N GLY A 105 -12.50 6.62 -6.41
CA GLY A 105 -12.62 6.09 -5.05
C GLY A 105 -11.79 4.83 -4.80
N LEU A 106 -11.34 4.67 -3.55
CA LEU A 106 -10.48 3.60 -3.07
C LEU A 106 -11.32 2.38 -2.66
N SER A 107 -11.22 1.27 -3.40
CA SER A 107 -11.82 -0.01 -2.97
C SER A 107 -10.84 -0.82 -2.14
N LEU A 108 -11.27 -1.25 -0.95
CA LEU A 108 -10.49 -2.12 -0.07
C LEU A 108 -11.40 -3.08 0.70
N THR A 109 -10.82 -4.15 1.22
CA THR A 109 -11.52 -5.08 2.10
C THR A 109 -11.12 -4.86 3.54
N ILE A 110 -12.10 -4.75 4.43
CA ILE A 110 -11.90 -4.83 5.88
C ILE A 110 -12.36 -6.19 6.40
N ARG A 111 -11.65 -6.71 7.41
CA ARG A 111 -11.99 -7.91 8.14
C ARG A 111 -12.34 -7.55 9.58
N VAL A 112 -13.50 -8.03 10.01
CA VAL A 112 -13.97 -7.95 11.40
C VAL A 112 -14.03 -9.36 11.96
N ILE A 113 -13.34 -9.59 13.07
CA ILE A 113 -13.40 -10.82 13.85
C ILE A 113 -14.11 -10.48 15.16
N ALA A 114 -15.16 -11.22 15.49
CA ALA A 114 -15.99 -10.95 16.64
C ALA A 114 -16.54 -12.24 17.25
N ASN A 115 -16.97 -12.18 18.51
CA ASN A 115 -17.83 -13.20 19.09
C ASN A 115 -19.18 -13.16 18.37
N ASP A 116 -19.66 -14.33 17.95
CA ASP A 116 -20.91 -14.42 17.21
C ASP A 116 -22.10 -14.13 18.11
N ARG A 117 -22.96 -13.20 17.67
CA ARG A 117 -24.23 -12.91 18.33
C ARG A 117 -25.28 -12.42 17.35
N ASN A 118 -26.53 -12.52 17.78
CA ASN A 118 -27.63 -11.95 17.02
C ASN A 118 -27.44 -10.43 16.85
N GLY A 119 -27.58 -9.97 15.61
CA GLY A 119 -27.46 -8.57 15.26
C GLY A 119 -26.03 -8.06 15.00
N LEU A 120 -24.98 -8.88 15.12
CA LEU A 120 -23.60 -8.45 14.85
C LEU A 120 -23.45 -7.81 13.46
N LEU A 121 -23.91 -8.50 12.41
CA LEU A 121 -23.84 -7.98 11.04
C LEU A 121 -24.64 -6.68 10.90
N ARG A 122 -25.81 -6.58 11.56
CA ARG A 122 -26.63 -5.36 11.56
C ARG A 122 -25.88 -4.18 12.15
N ASP A 123 -25.22 -4.37 13.29
CA ASP A 123 -24.48 -3.30 13.98
C ASP A 123 -23.29 -2.83 13.15
N VAL A 124 -22.54 -3.78 12.58
CA VAL A 124 -21.41 -3.47 11.68
C VAL A 124 -21.89 -2.73 10.42
N SER A 125 -22.95 -3.20 9.77
CA SER A 125 -23.54 -2.54 8.59
C SER A 125 -24.10 -1.15 8.92
N ALA A 126 -24.66 -0.95 10.11
CA ALA A 126 -25.16 0.36 10.55
C ALA A 126 -24.02 1.39 10.67
N ILE A 127 -22.83 0.98 11.12
CA ILE A 127 -21.65 1.85 11.15
C ILE A 127 -21.27 2.30 9.73
N MET A 128 -21.27 1.38 8.76
CA MET A 128 -20.99 1.72 7.35
C MET A 128 -21.98 2.76 6.82
N ALA A 129 -23.27 2.54 7.08
CA ALA A 129 -24.34 3.42 6.62
C ALA A 129 -24.23 4.83 7.25
N ASN A 130 -23.92 4.91 8.54
CA ASN A 130 -23.75 6.18 9.25
C ASN A 130 -22.58 7.00 8.73
N GLU A 131 -21.47 6.33 8.36
CA GLU A 131 -20.30 6.98 7.75
C GLU A 131 -20.45 7.18 6.23
N LYS A 132 -21.62 6.84 5.65
CA LYS A 132 -21.93 6.95 4.22
C LYS A 132 -20.92 6.25 3.32
N VAL A 133 -20.39 5.13 3.80
CA VAL A 133 -19.44 4.30 3.07
C VAL A 133 -20.20 3.37 2.13
N ASN A 134 -19.77 3.34 0.86
CA ASN A 134 -20.35 2.43 -0.11
C ASN A 134 -19.79 1.02 0.13
N VAL A 135 -20.68 0.03 0.27
CA VAL A 135 -20.31 -1.38 0.48
C VAL A 135 -20.57 -2.14 -0.82
N LEU A 136 -19.50 -2.64 -1.43
CA LEU A 136 -19.54 -3.35 -2.71
C LEU A 136 -19.85 -4.84 -2.53
N GLY A 137 -19.42 -5.42 -1.41
CA GLY A 137 -19.59 -6.84 -1.14
C GLY A 137 -19.43 -7.15 0.34
N VAL A 138 -20.11 -8.22 0.79
CA VAL A 138 -20.01 -8.71 2.17
C VAL A 138 -19.92 -10.23 2.14
N SER A 139 -18.94 -10.79 2.84
CA SER A 139 -18.82 -12.21 3.11
C SER A 139 -18.77 -12.42 4.62
N SER A 140 -19.70 -13.19 5.15
CA SER A 140 -19.76 -13.52 6.57
C SER A 140 -19.67 -15.02 6.75
N ARG A 141 -18.81 -15.45 7.68
CA ARG A 141 -18.63 -16.86 8.05
C ARG A 141 -18.59 -16.98 9.56
N THR A 142 -19.28 -17.97 10.10
CA THR A 142 -19.31 -18.25 11.53
C THR A 142 -18.70 -19.62 11.80
N ASP A 143 -17.70 -19.67 12.68
CA ASP A 143 -17.25 -20.91 13.31
C ASP A 143 -18.13 -21.18 14.54
N VAL A 144 -19.13 -22.03 14.37
CA VAL A 144 -20.11 -22.39 15.41
C VAL A 144 -19.43 -23.07 16.62
N LYS A 145 -18.32 -23.79 16.41
CA LYS A 145 -17.63 -24.48 17.53
C LYS A 145 -16.91 -23.50 18.44
N ARG A 146 -16.37 -22.43 17.85
CA ARG A 146 -15.65 -21.37 18.58
C ARG A 146 -16.53 -20.18 18.92
N SER A 147 -17.77 -20.14 18.41
CA SER A 147 -18.65 -18.97 18.47
C SER A 147 -17.97 -17.69 17.96
N LEU A 148 -17.21 -17.83 16.86
CA LEU A 148 -16.48 -16.72 16.23
C LEU A 148 -17.04 -16.41 14.85
N ALA A 149 -17.39 -15.16 14.62
CA ALA A 149 -17.77 -14.63 13.32
C ALA A 149 -16.58 -13.92 12.66
N THR A 150 -16.40 -14.15 11.36
CA THR A 150 -15.49 -13.41 10.49
C THR A 150 -16.32 -12.75 9.39
N ILE A 151 -16.29 -11.43 9.35
CA ILE A 151 -17.01 -10.61 8.37
C ILE A 151 -15.96 -9.87 7.54
N ASP A 152 -15.90 -10.20 6.26
CA ASP A 152 -15.12 -9.48 5.26
C ASP A 152 -16.05 -8.55 4.47
N MET A 153 -15.77 -7.25 4.46
CA MET A 153 -16.54 -6.25 3.72
C MET A 153 -15.64 -5.53 2.73
N GLU A 154 -16.02 -5.59 1.46
CA GLU A 154 -15.44 -4.77 0.40
C GLU A 154 -16.13 -3.41 0.40
N ILE A 155 -15.37 -2.35 0.67
CA ILE A 155 -15.86 -0.99 0.80
C ILE A 155 -15.13 -0.07 -0.17
N GLN A 156 -15.84 0.97 -0.61
CA GLN A 156 -15.30 2.04 -1.43
C GLN A 156 -15.29 3.34 -0.63
N LEU A 157 -14.12 3.96 -0.55
CA LEU A 157 -13.86 5.16 0.25
C LEU A 157 -13.31 6.29 -0.63
N ASN A 158 -13.73 7.51 -0.34
CA ASN A 158 -13.21 8.69 -1.03
C ASN A 158 -12.07 9.37 -0.24
N ASN A 159 -11.83 8.94 1.00
CA ASN A 159 -10.83 9.47 1.92
C ASN A 159 -10.39 8.38 2.91
N VAL A 160 -9.08 8.23 3.12
CA VAL A 160 -8.46 7.27 4.07
C VAL A 160 -8.76 7.61 5.53
N GLU A 161 -8.96 8.88 5.87
CA GLU A 161 -9.33 9.28 7.23
C GLU A 161 -10.64 8.59 7.68
N ILE A 162 -11.55 8.34 6.73
CA ILE A 162 -12.80 7.62 6.98
C ILE A 162 -12.51 6.17 7.40
N LEU A 163 -11.48 5.52 6.82
CA LEU A 163 -11.11 4.16 7.17
C LEU A 163 -10.74 4.05 8.65
N ASN A 164 -9.86 4.93 9.13
CA ASN A 164 -9.39 4.87 10.51
C ASN A 164 -10.55 5.09 11.50
N LYS A 165 -11.42 6.06 11.21
CA LYS A 165 -12.64 6.31 12.00
C LYS A 165 -13.56 5.10 12.02
N LEU A 166 -13.75 4.46 10.87
CA LEU A 166 -14.62 3.31 10.70
C LEU A 166 -14.09 2.08 11.45
N LEU A 167 -12.80 1.77 11.32
CA LEU A 167 -12.15 0.70 12.08
C LEU A 167 -12.24 0.94 13.59
N ALA A 168 -11.99 2.18 14.05
CA ALA A 168 -12.09 2.55 15.45
C ALA A 168 -13.52 2.38 16.00
N ARG A 169 -14.55 2.79 15.23
CA ARG A 169 -15.95 2.59 15.63
C ARG A 169 -16.37 1.13 15.67
N ILE A 170 -15.90 0.31 14.73
CA ILE A 170 -16.20 -1.12 14.74
C ILE A 170 -15.55 -1.80 15.94
N ALA A 171 -14.29 -1.44 16.24
CA ALA A 171 -13.57 -1.96 17.41
C ALA A 171 -14.20 -1.56 18.76
N GLN A 172 -15.09 -0.55 18.79
CA GLN A 172 -15.85 -0.15 19.98
C GLN A 172 -17.08 -1.03 20.25
N LEU A 173 -17.49 -1.90 19.31
CA LEU A 173 -18.55 -2.87 19.57
C LEU A 173 -18.03 -3.94 20.53
N ASP A 174 -18.74 -4.18 21.63
CA ASP A 174 -18.29 -5.05 22.74
C ASP A 174 -17.84 -6.45 22.29
N ASP A 175 -18.44 -7.00 21.24
CA ASP A 175 -18.17 -8.35 20.76
C ASP A 175 -17.03 -8.41 19.73
N VAL A 176 -16.55 -7.28 19.25
CA VAL A 176 -15.47 -7.22 18.25
C VAL A 176 -14.13 -7.45 18.92
N ILE A 177 -13.43 -8.48 18.43
CA ILE A 177 -12.08 -8.85 18.87
C ILE A 177 -11.05 -8.10 18.04
N GLU A 178 -11.27 -7.99 16.73
CA GLU A 178 -10.35 -7.33 15.81
C GLU A 178 -11.12 -6.71 14.65
N ALA A 179 -10.76 -5.48 14.27
CA ALA A 179 -11.19 -4.86 13.03
C ALA A 179 -9.95 -4.31 12.32
N LYS A 180 -9.66 -4.81 11.12
CA LYS A 180 -8.48 -4.39 10.36
C LYS A 180 -8.74 -4.38 8.86
N ARG A 181 -7.91 -3.65 8.13
CA ARG A 181 -7.81 -3.80 6.68
C ARG A 181 -7.22 -5.18 6.35
N LEU A 182 -7.83 -5.88 5.41
CA LEU A 182 -7.28 -7.10 4.86
C LEU A 182 -6.25 -6.73 3.79
N SER A 183 -4.98 -6.91 4.11
CA SER A 183 -3.89 -6.74 3.17
C SER A 183 -3.84 -7.94 2.22
N SER A 184 -3.95 -7.69 0.91
CA SER A 184 -3.71 -8.71 -0.13
C SER A 184 -2.22 -8.92 -0.38
#